data_AF-A0A350XV78-F1
#
_entry.id   AF-A0A350XV78-F1
#
_cell.length_a   1.000
_cell.length_b   1.000
_cell.length_c   1.000
_cell.angle_alpha   90.00
_cell.angle_beta   90.00
_cell.angle_gamma   90.00
#
_symmetry.space_group_name_H-M   'P 1'
#
loop_
_entity.id
_entity.type
_entity.pdbx_description
1 polymer ?
#
loop_
_entity_poly.entity_id
_entity_poly.type
_entity_poly.pdbx_seq_one_letter_code
_entity_poly.pdbx_strand_id
1 'polypeptide(L)'
;SYRAHGYDFLSITDHRRYYPSLYAIEQFKNIPTEMNLVMGEEVHLPPIKGFRVCPHTINFGGEYSINSLVEDEAVEEVGKDKKVRATRDDCPDVMTREEFEDKMTELAKDFKVPDNVDPLVASTLKWIYDEIRKANGLAIFVHPTWITGNTFHDSDALNDWLVENKIFDAFEVLCGENYFEQNGYQTVRYYEDKARDYRYPVVGSTDSHNCTPENRNAYICSTIVFSPENERKAIIDSIKNFRSVAVDTISKEFRLVGEMRYVRYGCFLLKNYFPIHDDACFEEGRMMKQAIYGTDDEKQAATVMLSLMNGRMKKMREKYFSF
;
A
#
# COMPACT_ATOMS: atom_id res chain seq x y z
N SER A 1 -15.89 -2.40 9.12
CA SER A 1 -14.56 -2.89 8.72
C SER A 1 -14.41 -2.62 7.24
N TYR A 2 -13.19 -2.53 6.70
CA TYR A 2 -12.97 -2.37 5.26
C TYR A 2 -13.66 -3.47 4.44
N ARG A 3 -13.71 -4.72 4.94
CA ARG A 3 -14.46 -5.78 4.29
C ARG A 3 -15.95 -5.45 4.11
N ALA A 4 -16.58 -4.84 5.10
CA ALA A 4 -17.99 -4.47 5.01
C ALA A 4 -18.27 -3.38 3.96
N HIS A 5 -17.23 -2.73 3.44
CA HIS A 5 -17.26 -1.76 2.35
C HIS A 5 -16.73 -2.36 1.03
N GLY A 6 -16.72 -3.69 0.89
CA GLY A 6 -16.40 -4.34 -0.39
C GLY A 6 -14.91 -4.54 -0.67
N TYR A 7 -14.01 -4.25 0.28
CA TYR A 7 -12.58 -4.45 0.05
C TYR A 7 -12.25 -5.95 0.05
N ASP A 8 -11.58 -6.40 -1.02
CA ASP A 8 -11.11 -7.78 -1.19
C ASP A 8 -9.72 -8.02 -0.61
N PHE A 9 -8.91 -6.98 -0.48
CA PHE A 9 -7.60 -7.04 0.14
C PHE A 9 -7.31 -5.75 0.91
N LEU A 10 -6.36 -5.83 1.85
CA LEU A 10 -5.90 -4.69 2.64
C LEU A 10 -4.45 -4.91 3.04
N SER A 11 -3.68 -3.84 3.11
CA SER A 11 -2.42 -3.81 3.85
C SER A 11 -2.51 -2.75 4.94
N ILE A 12 -2.05 -3.08 6.13
CA ILE A 12 -1.75 -2.08 7.17
C ILE A 12 -0.33 -1.60 6.88
N THR A 13 -0.13 -0.29 6.80
CA THR A 13 1.14 0.32 6.41
C THR A 13 1.50 1.40 7.42
N ASP A 14 1.68 1.02 8.67
CA ASP A 14 2.00 1.97 9.73
C ASP A 14 3.39 2.59 9.52
N HIS A 15 3.52 3.88 9.87
CA HIS A 15 4.81 4.56 9.89
C HIS A 15 5.80 3.79 10.75
N ARG A 16 6.95 3.48 10.15
CA ARG A 16 8.10 2.83 10.79
C ARG A 16 7.84 1.41 11.26
N ARG A 17 6.63 0.85 11.09
CA ARG A 17 6.21 -0.39 11.74
C ARG A 17 5.65 -1.38 10.74
N TYR A 18 6.23 -2.58 10.71
CA TYR A 18 5.78 -3.69 9.88
C TYR A 18 4.99 -4.74 10.66
N TYR A 19 5.39 -5.00 11.91
CA TYR A 19 4.77 -6.00 12.79
C TYR A 19 3.25 -5.84 13.00
N PRO A 20 2.63 -4.62 12.93
CA PRO A 20 1.17 -4.51 13.04
C PRO A 20 0.42 -5.23 11.91
N SER A 21 0.98 -5.22 10.69
CA SER A 21 0.41 -5.97 9.56
C SER A 21 0.50 -7.48 9.77
N LEU A 22 1.63 -7.97 10.30
CA LEU A 22 1.81 -9.38 10.67
C LEU A 22 0.84 -9.79 11.79
N TYR A 23 0.67 -8.93 12.79
CA TYR A 23 -0.26 -9.17 13.89
C TYR A 23 -1.69 -9.32 13.38
N ALA A 24 -2.14 -8.42 12.49
CA ALA A 24 -3.46 -8.54 11.88
C ALA A 24 -3.62 -9.85 11.11
N ILE A 25 -2.65 -10.24 10.27
CA ILE A 25 -2.67 -11.52 9.53
C ILE A 25 -2.78 -12.70 10.51
N GLU A 26 -1.99 -12.70 11.58
CA GLU A 26 -1.98 -13.75 12.60
C GLU A 26 -3.34 -13.86 13.32
N GLN A 27 -3.98 -12.73 13.64
CA GLN A 27 -5.32 -12.73 14.26
C GLN A 27 -6.40 -13.35 13.35
N PHE A 28 -6.26 -13.19 12.03
CA PHE A 28 -7.24 -13.69 11.06
C PHE A 28 -6.90 -15.05 10.44
N LYS A 29 -5.74 -15.66 10.74
CA LYS A 29 -5.25 -16.87 10.08
C LYS A 29 -6.20 -18.08 10.12
N ASN A 30 -7.01 -18.17 11.17
CA ASN A 30 -7.96 -19.27 11.40
C ASN A 30 -9.42 -18.83 11.20
N ILE A 31 -9.64 -17.60 10.73
CA ILE A 31 -10.97 -17.03 10.50
C ILE A 31 -11.30 -17.25 9.02
N PRO A 32 -12.38 -17.99 8.69
CA PRO A 32 -12.77 -18.20 7.30
C PRO A 32 -13.22 -16.89 6.65
N THR A 33 -12.34 -16.25 5.87
CA THR A 33 -12.67 -15.02 5.13
C THR A 33 -12.07 -15.06 3.73
N GLU A 34 -12.72 -14.39 2.79
CA GLU A 34 -12.21 -14.13 1.44
C GLU A 34 -11.43 -12.81 1.36
N MET A 35 -11.31 -12.06 2.47
CA MET A 35 -10.46 -10.87 2.56
C MET A 35 -8.99 -11.27 2.67
N ASN A 36 -8.18 -10.83 1.70
CA ASN A 36 -6.75 -11.09 1.69
C ASN A 36 -6.00 -9.99 2.47
N LEU A 37 -5.44 -10.34 3.62
CA LEU A 37 -4.59 -9.45 4.38
C LEU A 37 -3.14 -9.59 3.90
N VAL A 38 -2.60 -8.49 3.40
CA VAL A 38 -1.24 -8.41 2.86
C VAL A 38 -0.38 -7.63 3.86
N MET A 39 0.81 -8.13 4.13
CA MET A 39 1.78 -7.46 4.97
C MET A 39 2.25 -6.16 4.33
N GLY A 40 2.59 -5.16 5.14
CA GLY A 40 3.18 -3.94 4.64
C GLY A 40 3.59 -3.00 5.75
N GLU A 41 4.17 -1.89 5.33
CA GLU A 41 4.67 -0.81 6.19
C GLU A 41 4.82 0.46 5.35
N GLU A 42 4.83 1.60 6.03
CA GLU A 42 5.33 2.83 5.49
C GLU A 42 6.74 3.07 5.99
N VAL A 43 7.69 3.10 5.05
CA VAL A 43 9.12 3.13 5.33
C VAL A 43 9.54 4.55 5.68
N HIS A 44 10.10 4.72 6.87
CA HIS A 44 10.73 5.96 7.32
C HIS A 44 11.92 5.58 8.21
N LEU A 45 13.12 5.70 7.63
CA LEU A 45 14.37 5.29 8.27
C LEU A 45 14.91 6.37 9.23
N PRO A 46 15.79 5.99 10.18
CA PRO A 46 16.44 6.95 11.07
C PRO A 46 17.25 8.00 10.28
N PRO A 47 17.52 9.18 10.89
CA PRO A 47 18.37 10.19 10.29
C PRO A 47 19.77 9.66 9.97
N ILE A 48 20.40 10.21 8.93
CA ILE A 48 21.77 9.95 8.51
C ILE A 48 22.62 11.15 8.92
N LYS A 49 23.44 11.02 9.97
CA LYS A 49 24.29 12.11 10.49
C LYS A 49 23.50 13.40 10.77
N GLY A 50 22.29 13.21 11.30
CA GLY A 50 21.33 14.29 11.60
C GLY A 50 20.45 14.74 10.43
N PHE A 51 20.67 14.24 9.21
CA PHE A 51 19.84 14.53 8.04
C PHE A 51 18.70 13.51 7.87
N ARG A 52 17.46 13.97 7.69
CA ARG A 52 16.29 13.08 7.51
C ARG A 52 15.89 13.01 6.05
N VAL A 53 15.76 11.81 5.52
CA VAL A 53 15.13 11.55 4.22
C VAL A 53 13.61 11.50 4.45
N CYS A 54 12.94 12.59 4.08
CA CYS A 54 11.51 12.79 4.33
C CYS A 54 10.53 12.05 3.39
N PRO A 55 10.82 11.81 2.10
CA PRO A 55 9.85 11.20 1.20
C PRO A 55 9.35 9.84 1.70
N HIS A 56 8.04 9.64 1.69
CA HIS A 56 7.42 8.39 2.15
C HIS A 56 7.48 7.32 1.07
N THR A 57 7.59 6.06 1.47
CA THR A 57 7.60 4.91 0.56
C THR A 57 6.85 3.76 1.19
N ILE A 58 5.93 3.15 0.44
CA ILE A 58 5.19 1.98 0.93
C ILE A 58 5.86 0.71 0.42
N ASN A 59 6.08 -0.22 1.34
CA ASN A 59 6.41 -1.61 1.06
C ASN A 59 5.11 -2.44 1.12
N PHE A 60 4.48 -2.70 -0.02
CA PHE A 60 3.28 -3.54 -0.09
C PHE A 60 3.65 -4.99 -0.39
N GLY A 61 3.35 -5.88 0.55
CA GLY A 61 3.53 -7.32 0.40
C GLY A 61 4.99 -7.78 0.40
N GLY A 62 5.94 -6.97 0.85
CA GLY A 62 7.31 -7.43 1.07
C GLY A 62 7.38 -8.46 2.17
N GLU A 63 8.23 -9.48 2.01
CA GLU A 63 8.39 -10.61 2.93
C GLU A 63 9.28 -10.28 4.13
N TYR A 64 9.84 -9.08 4.19
CA TYR A 64 10.50 -8.54 5.37
C TYR A 64 10.40 -7.02 5.45
N SER A 65 10.57 -6.50 6.66
CA SER A 65 10.56 -5.07 6.98
C SER A 65 11.86 -4.39 6.58
N ILE A 66 11.74 -3.26 5.89
CA ILE A 66 12.79 -2.30 5.59
C ILE A 66 13.08 -1.43 6.81
N ASN A 67 12.03 -1.02 7.55
CA ASN A 67 12.20 -0.26 8.79
C ASN A 67 13.01 -1.03 9.84
N SER A 68 12.89 -2.36 9.88
CA SER A 68 13.68 -3.22 10.77
C SER A 68 15.01 -3.71 10.16
N LEU A 69 15.49 -3.15 9.06
CA LEU A 69 16.88 -3.38 8.58
C LEU A 69 17.89 -2.55 9.38
N VAL A 70 17.44 -1.55 10.13
CA VAL A 70 18.28 -0.64 10.91
C VAL A 70 17.73 -0.55 12.34
N GLU A 71 18.61 -0.37 13.31
CA GLU A 71 18.21 -0.05 14.69
C GLU A 71 17.47 1.29 14.75
N ASP A 72 16.15 1.24 14.95
CA ASP A 72 15.30 2.41 15.23
C ASP A 72 14.02 1.97 15.96
N GLU A 73 12.96 2.79 15.94
CA GLU A 73 11.70 2.57 16.67
C GLU A 73 11.17 1.12 16.57
N ALA A 74 11.09 0.54 15.37
CA ALA A 74 10.58 -0.82 15.20
C ALA A 74 11.38 -1.86 15.99
N VAL A 75 12.72 -1.75 15.94
CA VAL A 75 13.62 -2.70 16.58
C VAL A 75 13.65 -2.48 18.09
N GLU A 76 13.55 -1.23 18.54
CA GLU A 76 13.42 -0.88 19.96
C GLU A 76 12.12 -1.43 20.56
N GLU A 77 11.01 -1.41 19.81
CA GLU A 77 9.70 -1.86 20.26
C GLU A 77 9.55 -3.39 20.33
N VAL A 78 9.96 -4.11 19.28
CA VAL A 78 9.69 -5.56 19.14
C VAL A 78 10.94 -6.44 19.06
N GLY A 79 12.13 -5.83 19.10
CA GLY A 79 13.40 -6.54 19.05
C GLY A 79 13.82 -6.94 17.63
N LYS A 80 14.85 -7.80 17.57
CA LYS A 80 15.52 -8.23 16.32
C LYS A 80 15.07 -9.60 15.81
N ASP A 81 14.11 -10.25 16.48
CA ASP A 81 13.66 -11.59 16.08
C ASP A 81 13.04 -11.55 14.67
N LYS A 82 13.42 -12.49 13.80
CA LYS A 82 12.91 -12.58 12.44
C LYS A 82 11.38 -12.72 12.40
N LYS A 83 10.77 -13.37 13.40
CA LYS A 83 9.32 -13.61 13.47
C LYS A 83 8.48 -12.33 13.52
N VAL A 84 9.05 -11.22 14.00
CA VAL A 84 8.34 -9.93 14.09
C VAL A 84 8.63 -9.00 12.91
N ARG A 85 9.56 -9.37 12.03
CA ARG A 85 10.02 -8.51 10.93
C ARG A 85 10.09 -9.19 9.56
N ALA A 86 9.73 -10.47 9.47
CA ALA A 86 9.79 -11.23 8.22
C ALA A 86 8.85 -12.44 8.21
N THR A 87 8.49 -12.87 7.00
CA THR A 87 7.81 -14.13 6.72
C THR A 87 8.72 -15.16 6.04
N ARG A 88 9.99 -14.79 5.78
CA ARG A 88 11.05 -15.64 5.23
C ARG A 88 12.27 -15.70 6.16
N ASP A 89 12.96 -16.83 6.14
CA ASP A 89 14.07 -17.13 7.06
C ASP A 89 15.39 -16.40 6.72
N ASP A 90 15.60 -16.07 5.45
CA ASP A 90 16.80 -15.42 4.92
C ASP A 90 16.69 -13.89 4.90
N CYS A 91 15.84 -13.32 5.75
CA CYS A 91 15.79 -11.89 6.02
C CYS A 91 17.17 -11.37 6.52
N PRO A 92 17.67 -10.22 6.01
CA PRO A 92 18.96 -9.65 6.42
C PRO A 92 19.07 -9.43 7.93
N ASP A 93 20.29 -9.32 8.45
CA ASP A 93 20.51 -8.91 9.83
C ASP A 93 20.23 -7.41 10.01
N VAL A 94 19.95 -7.00 11.24
CA VAL A 94 19.70 -5.61 11.60
C VAL A 94 21.03 -4.87 11.71
N MET A 95 21.22 -3.85 10.87
CA MET A 95 22.36 -2.94 10.93
C MET A 95 22.24 -2.02 12.14
N THR A 96 23.37 -1.70 12.77
CA THR A 96 23.44 -0.59 13.73
C THR A 96 23.16 0.73 13.03
N ARG A 97 22.81 1.76 13.80
CA ARG A 97 22.65 3.12 13.26
C ARG A 97 23.91 3.59 12.55
N GLU A 98 25.08 3.42 13.15
CA GLU A 98 26.38 3.83 12.58
C GLU A 98 26.66 3.14 11.23
N GLU A 99 26.47 1.83 11.13
CA GLU A 99 26.63 1.09 9.86
C GLU A 99 25.70 1.60 8.77
N PHE A 100 24.44 1.91 9.12
CA PHE A 100 23.49 2.48 8.18
C PHE A 100 23.91 3.89 7.72
N GLU A 101 24.31 4.76 8.65
CA GLU A 101 24.74 6.11 8.32
C GLU A 101 25.95 6.11 7.39
N ASP A 102 26.95 5.29 7.67
CA ASP A 102 28.15 5.18 6.84
C ASP A 102 27.83 4.57 5.48
N LYS A 103 26.98 3.54 5.43
CA LYS A 103 26.52 2.96 4.16
C LYS A 103 25.80 3.99 3.28
N MET A 104 24.85 4.76 3.83
CA MET A 104 24.13 5.76 3.04
C MET A 104 25.03 6.94 2.65
N THR A 105 25.92 7.37 3.55
CA THR A 105 26.93 8.40 3.25
C THR A 105 27.82 7.96 2.09
N GLU A 106 28.27 6.71 2.09
CA GLU A 106 29.13 6.16 1.03
C GLU A 106 28.36 6.03 -0.29
N LEU A 107 27.12 5.54 -0.25
CA LEU A 107 26.27 5.45 -1.44
C LEU A 107 26.04 6.82 -2.11
N ALA A 108 25.97 7.89 -1.33
CA ALA A 108 25.71 9.24 -1.83
C ALA A 108 26.92 9.87 -2.56
N LYS A 109 28.17 9.49 -2.25
CA LYS A 109 29.38 10.17 -2.75
C LYS A 109 29.50 10.20 -4.27
N ASP A 110 29.22 9.08 -4.91
CA ASP A 110 29.32 8.92 -6.37
C ASP A 110 27.94 8.91 -7.05
N PHE A 111 26.89 9.30 -6.32
CA PHE A 111 25.52 9.25 -6.80
C PHE A 111 25.22 10.46 -7.70
N LYS A 112 25.16 10.22 -9.01
CA LYS A 112 24.96 11.28 -10.00
C LYS A 112 23.48 11.68 -10.06
N VAL A 113 23.21 12.92 -9.69
CA VAL A 113 21.89 13.54 -9.74
C VAL A 113 22.00 14.96 -10.30
N PRO A 114 20.91 15.54 -10.83
CA PRO A 114 20.86 16.96 -11.16
C PRO A 114 21.14 17.86 -9.95
N ASP A 115 21.65 19.08 -10.17
CA ASP A 115 22.06 20.01 -9.11
C ASP A 115 20.94 20.37 -8.10
N ASN A 116 19.67 20.24 -8.52
CA ASN A 116 18.49 20.53 -7.70
C ASN A 116 17.90 19.29 -7.00
N VAL A 117 18.63 18.17 -7.00
CA VAL A 117 18.28 16.93 -6.30
C VAL A 117 19.40 16.60 -5.32
N ASP A 118 19.03 16.29 -4.08
CA ASP A 118 20.01 15.91 -3.06
C ASP A 118 20.47 14.45 -3.29
N PRO A 119 21.77 14.17 -3.45
CA PRO A 119 22.28 12.83 -3.74
C PRO A 119 22.09 11.86 -2.57
N LEU A 120 22.07 12.33 -1.32
CA LEU A 120 21.80 11.50 -0.15
C LEU A 120 20.33 11.06 -0.12
N VAL A 121 19.39 11.97 -0.43
CA VAL A 121 17.96 11.63 -0.58
C VAL A 121 17.76 10.61 -1.70
N ALA A 122 18.28 10.91 -2.89
CA ALA A 122 18.07 10.07 -4.07
C ALA A 122 18.69 8.67 -3.94
N SER A 123 19.91 8.57 -3.41
CA SER A 123 20.59 7.29 -3.18
C SER A 123 19.90 6.47 -2.10
N THR A 124 19.46 7.09 -1.00
CA THR A 124 18.74 6.41 0.09
C THR A 124 17.39 5.90 -0.38
N LEU A 125 16.62 6.70 -1.12
CA LEU A 125 15.36 6.23 -1.72
C LEU A 125 15.63 5.06 -2.65
N LYS A 126 16.57 5.19 -3.60
CA LYS A 126 16.93 4.08 -4.48
C LYS A 126 17.25 2.81 -3.70
N TRP A 127 18.02 2.92 -2.61
CA TRP A 127 18.31 1.78 -1.75
C TRP A 127 17.04 1.19 -1.12
N ILE A 128 16.14 2.01 -0.55
CA ILE A 128 14.85 1.56 -0.01
C ILE A 128 14.04 0.80 -1.06
N TYR A 129 13.84 1.38 -2.25
CA TYR A 129 13.07 0.74 -3.33
C TYR A 129 13.70 -0.60 -3.77
N ASP A 130 15.03 -0.67 -3.85
CA ASP A 130 15.72 -1.91 -4.19
C ASP A 130 15.61 -2.96 -3.08
N GLU A 131 15.63 -2.59 -1.80
CA GLU A 131 15.41 -3.53 -0.70
C GLU A 131 13.97 -4.06 -0.66
N ILE A 132 12.97 -3.22 -0.98
CA ILE A 132 11.57 -3.69 -1.12
C ILE A 132 11.46 -4.75 -2.21
N ARG A 133 12.13 -4.55 -3.36
CA ARG A 133 12.17 -5.55 -4.44
C ARG A 133 12.86 -6.84 -4.00
N LYS A 134 13.97 -6.75 -3.27
CA LYS A 134 14.65 -7.92 -2.68
C LYS A 134 13.78 -8.65 -1.66
N ALA A 135 12.87 -7.94 -0.99
CA ALA A 135 11.84 -8.50 -0.14
C ALA A 135 10.65 -9.11 -0.92
N ASN A 136 10.68 -9.14 -2.26
CA ASN A 136 9.55 -9.57 -3.09
C ASN A 136 8.27 -8.75 -2.87
N GLY A 137 8.41 -7.48 -2.48
CA GLY A 137 7.32 -6.51 -2.32
C GLY A 137 7.10 -5.65 -3.56
N LEU A 138 6.02 -4.88 -3.54
CA LEU A 138 5.75 -3.80 -4.47
C LEU A 138 6.15 -2.48 -3.81
N ALA A 139 7.13 -1.79 -4.40
CA ALA A 139 7.63 -0.53 -3.87
C ALA A 139 6.83 0.65 -4.46
N ILE A 140 6.00 1.29 -3.63
CA ILE A 140 5.04 2.30 -4.08
C ILE A 140 5.52 3.68 -3.64
N PHE A 141 5.61 4.60 -4.60
CA PHE A 141 5.83 6.01 -4.32
C PHE A 141 4.51 6.69 -4.00
N VAL A 142 4.43 7.32 -2.82
CA VAL A 142 3.17 7.78 -2.24
C VAL A 142 3.10 9.29 -2.06
N HIS A 143 1.89 9.81 -2.28
CA HIS A 143 1.44 11.17 -2.08
C HIS A 143 2.49 12.32 -2.12
N PRO A 144 3.24 12.51 -3.23
CA PRO A 144 4.30 13.53 -3.27
C PRO A 144 3.80 14.97 -3.15
N THR A 145 2.55 15.22 -3.53
CA THR A 145 1.91 16.54 -3.45
C THR A 145 1.13 16.73 -2.15
N TRP A 146 1.35 15.87 -1.15
CA TRP A 146 0.87 16.12 0.21
C TRP A 146 1.45 17.44 0.71
N ILE A 147 0.59 18.29 1.29
CA ILE A 147 0.97 19.60 1.79
C ILE A 147 1.36 19.48 3.26
N THR A 148 2.62 19.72 3.56
CA THR A 148 3.14 19.80 4.94
C THR A 148 3.48 21.26 5.28
N GLY A 149 2.70 21.83 6.20
CA GLY A 149 2.80 23.25 6.50
C GLY A 149 2.35 24.10 5.31
N ASN A 150 3.30 24.74 4.62
CA ASN A 150 3.03 25.65 3.50
C ASN A 150 3.69 25.21 2.17
N THR A 151 4.21 23.99 2.10
CA THR A 151 4.95 23.47 0.93
C THR A 151 4.52 22.04 0.61
N PHE A 152 4.74 21.60 -0.62
CA PHE A 152 4.65 20.19 -0.95
C PHE A 152 5.76 19.41 -0.25
N HIS A 153 5.43 18.20 0.16
CA HIS A 153 6.34 17.32 0.91
C HIS A 153 7.58 16.94 0.10
N ASP A 154 7.38 16.60 -1.18
CA ASP A 154 8.46 16.27 -2.10
C ASP A 154 8.66 17.39 -3.12
N SER A 155 9.92 17.65 -3.49
CA SER A 155 10.23 18.61 -4.56
C SER A 155 9.91 18.03 -5.94
N ASP A 156 9.47 18.87 -6.87
CA ASP A 156 9.23 18.46 -8.26
C ASP A 156 10.48 17.85 -8.90
N ALA A 157 11.66 18.41 -8.59
CA ALA A 157 12.94 17.92 -9.08
C ALA A 157 13.23 16.47 -8.65
N LEU A 158 12.95 16.14 -7.39
CA LEU A 158 13.10 14.78 -6.89
C LEU A 158 12.10 13.84 -7.55
N ASN A 159 10.85 14.29 -7.69
CA ASN A 159 9.79 13.51 -8.32
C ASN A 159 10.12 13.18 -9.79
N ASP A 160 10.58 14.17 -10.55
CA ASP A 160 11.06 13.98 -11.92
C ASP A 160 12.21 12.98 -11.95
N TRP A 161 13.19 13.13 -11.06
CA TRP A 161 14.30 12.18 -10.99
C TRP A 161 13.85 10.74 -10.69
N LEU A 162 12.90 10.54 -9.77
CA LEU A 162 12.35 9.22 -9.44
C LEU A 162 11.65 8.57 -10.63
N VAL A 163 10.88 9.36 -11.40
CA VAL A 163 10.19 8.90 -12.61
C VAL A 163 11.17 8.58 -13.73
N GLU A 164 12.07 9.52 -14.04
CA GLU A 164 13.01 9.39 -15.16
C GLU A 164 13.97 8.21 -14.97
N ASN A 165 14.32 7.90 -13.72
CA ASN A 165 15.19 6.79 -13.36
C ASN A 165 14.42 5.51 -12.99
N LYS A 166 13.09 5.49 -13.10
CA LYS A 166 12.22 4.33 -12.85
C LYS A 166 12.47 3.71 -11.47
N ILE A 167 12.56 4.55 -10.45
CA ILE A 167 13.00 4.14 -9.12
C ILE A 167 11.95 3.30 -8.40
N PHE A 168 10.65 3.61 -8.57
CA PHE A 168 9.53 2.92 -7.92
C PHE A 168 8.82 1.91 -8.85
N ASP A 169 8.05 0.99 -8.28
CA ASP A 169 7.29 -0.02 -9.04
C ASP A 169 5.84 0.39 -9.32
N ALA A 170 5.26 1.24 -8.48
CA ALA A 170 3.93 1.81 -8.67
C ALA A 170 3.84 3.21 -8.06
N PHE A 171 2.90 4.01 -8.56
CA PHE A 171 2.63 5.36 -8.09
C PHE A 171 1.24 5.44 -7.45
N GLU A 172 1.15 5.98 -6.24
CA GLU A 172 -0.14 6.33 -5.65
C GLU A 172 -0.66 7.61 -6.30
N VAL A 173 -1.53 7.44 -7.27
CA VAL A 173 -2.07 8.56 -8.04
C VAL A 173 -3.27 9.21 -7.34
N LEU A 174 -4.00 8.45 -6.52
CA LEU A 174 -5.10 8.95 -5.68
C LEU A 174 -4.90 8.49 -4.23
N CYS A 175 -4.87 9.42 -3.28
CA CYS A 175 -4.59 9.20 -1.87
C CYS A 175 -5.77 9.65 -0.99
N GLY A 176 -5.66 9.44 0.32
CA GLY A 176 -6.65 9.70 1.35
C GLY A 176 -6.97 11.16 1.68
N GLU A 177 -6.50 12.13 0.90
CA GLU A 177 -6.80 13.53 1.17
C GLU A 177 -7.88 14.07 0.22
N ASN A 178 -8.70 14.98 0.76
CA ASN A 178 -9.95 15.39 0.12
C ASN A 178 -9.86 16.75 -0.60
N TYR A 179 -8.66 17.30 -0.78
CA TYR A 179 -8.40 18.53 -1.51
C TYR A 179 -7.76 18.26 -2.88
N PHE A 180 -7.94 19.19 -3.81
CA PHE A 180 -7.60 18.98 -5.22
C PHE A 180 -6.09 18.92 -5.45
N GLU A 181 -5.31 19.70 -4.72
CA GLU A 181 -3.87 19.83 -4.91
C GLU A 181 -3.13 18.51 -4.66
N GLN A 182 -3.64 17.64 -3.78
CA GLN A 182 -3.05 16.31 -3.61
C GLN A 182 -3.41 15.41 -4.79
N ASN A 183 -4.69 15.03 -4.92
CA ASN A 183 -5.09 14.00 -5.89
C ASN A 183 -5.15 14.50 -7.34
N GLY A 184 -5.53 15.76 -7.54
CA GLY A 184 -5.64 16.41 -8.84
C GLY A 184 -4.28 16.61 -9.51
N TYR A 185 -3.28 17.13 -8.78
CA TYR A 185 -1.95 17.35 -9.35
C TYR A 185 -1.23 16.02 -9.64
N GLN A 186 -1.37 15.01 -8.77
CA GLN A 186 -0.87 13.66 -9.06
C GLN A 186 -1.50 13.07 -10.32
N THR A 187 -2.81 13.27 -10.53
CA THR A 187 -3.52 12.81 -11.73
C THR A 187 -3.04 13.52 -12.99
N VAL A 188 -2.87 14.86 -12.94
CA VAL A 188 -2.34 15.64 -14.07
C VAL A 188 -0.93 15.16 -14.41
N ARG A 189 -0.07 15.04 -13.39
CA ARG A 189 1.32 14.58 -13.54
C ARG A 189 1.42 13.19 -14.16
N TYR A 190 0.57 12.24 -13.74
CA TYR A 190 0.53 10.90 -14.33
C TYR A 190 0.32 10.94 -15.86
N TYR A 191 -0.58 11.79 -16.34
CA TYR A 191 -0.83 11.90 -17.79
C TYR A 191 0.24 12.72 -18.52
N GLU A 192 0.86 13.70 -17.88
CA GLU A 192 2.02 14.42 -18.42
C GLU A 192 3.24 13.52 -18.56
N ASP A 193 3.57 12.74 -17.54
CA ASP A 193 4.64 11.74 -17.57
C ASP A 193 4.40 10.72 -18.69
N LYS A 194 3.16 10.25 -18.83
CA LYS A 194 2.77 9.35 -19.94
C LYS A 194 2.96 10.01 -21.31
N ALA A 195 2.64 11.29 -21.44
CA ALA A 195 2.87 12.05 -22.69
C ALA A 195 4.36 12.28 -22.98
N ARG A 196 5.22 12.22 -21.95
CA ARG A 196 6.69 12.26 -22.03
C ARG A 196 7.33 10.86 -22.16
N ASP A 197 6.53 9.83 -22.48
CA ASP A 197 6.95 8.42 -22.59
C ASP A 197 7.41 7.75 -21.28
N TYR A 198 7.11 8.33 -20.13
CA TYR A 198 7.29 7.69 -18.82
C TYR A 198 6.02 6.95 -18.41
N ARG A 199 6.12 5.63 -18.24
CA ARG A 199 4.99 4.77 -17.88
C ARG A 199 5.29 3.99 -16.61
N TYR A 200 4.40 4.09 -15.65
CA TYR A 200 4.44 3.34 -14.40
C TYR A 200 3.02 2.91 -13.98
N PRO A 201 2.87 1.76 -13.29
CA PRO A 201 1.62 1.34 -12.68
C PRO A 201 1.08 2.37 -11.69
N VAL A 202 -0.25 2.38 -11.54
CA VAL A 202 -0.93 3.27 -10.59
C VAL A 202 -1.76 2.50 -9.58
N VAL A 203 -1.83 3.04 -8.38
CA VAL A 203 -2.67 2.58 -7.28
C VAL A 203 -3.36 3.78 -6.63
N GLY A 204 -4.40 3.51 -5.86
CA GLY A 204 -4.98 4.45 -4.93
C GLY A 204 -5.16 3.85 -3.54
N SER A 205 -5.01 4.68 -2.51
CA SER A 205 -5.11 4.27 -1.11
C SER A 205 -5.86 5.32 -0.29
N THR A 206 -6.35 4.91 0.87
CA THR A 206 -7.13 5.78 1.77
C THR A 206 -6.30 6.63 2.72
N ASP A 207 -5.00 6.35 2.90
CA ASP A 207 -4.19 6.96 3.97
C ASP A 207 -4.96 7.12 5.31
N SER A 208 -5.50 5.99 5.77
CA SER A 208 -6.51 5.95 6.81
C SER A 208 -5.86 5.84 8.19
N HIS A 209 -6.00 6.88 9.00
CA HIS A 209 -5.28 7.00 10.27
C HIS A 209 -5.98 6.39 11.49
N ASN A 210 -7.23 5.94 11.37
CA ASN A 210 -7.92 5.23 12.44
C ASN A 210 -9.09 4.38 11.88
N CYS A 211 -9.75 3.62 12.75
CA CYS A 211 -10.89 2.78 12.38
C CYS A 211 -12.22 3.24 12.99
N THR A 212 -12.26 4.49 13.49
CA THR A 212 -13.46 5.04 14.12
C THR A 212 -14.41 5.61 13.06
N PRO A 213 -15.71 5.75 13.37
CA PRO A 213 -16.68 6.33 12.44
C PRO A 213 -16.34 7.75 11.98
N GLU A 214 -15.52 8.48 12.75
CA GLU A 214 -15.09 9.85 12.46
C GLU A 214 -13.92 9.92 11.47
N ASN A 215 -13.39 8.77 11.00
CA ASN A 215 -12.32 8.76 10.02
C ASN A 215 -12.77 9.34 8.68
N ARG A 216 -12.43 10.62 8.45
CA ARG A 216 -12.76 11.34 7.21
C ARG A 216 -12.11 10.75 5.95
N ASN A 217 -10.99 10.04 6.10
CA ASN A 217 -10.21 9.47 4.99
C ASN A 217 -10.64 8.02 4.69
N ALA A 218 -11.48 7.40 5.53
CA ALA A 218 -11.92 6.03 5.29
C ALA A 218 -12.78 5.96 4.03
N TYR A 219 -12.52 4.94 3.21
CA TYR A 219 -13.34 4.57 2.06
C TYR A 219 -13.45 5.61 0.92
N ILE A 220 -12.63 6.67 0.92
CA ILE A 220 -12.69 7.70 -0.13
C ILE A 220 -11.82 7.41 -1.35
N CYS A 221 -10.83 6.52 -1.19
CA CYS A 221 -9.90 6.13 -2.25
C CYS A 221 -9.59 4.63 -2.17
N SER A 222 -9.37 3.99 -3.31
CA SER A 222 -9.06 2.57 -3.39
C SER A 222 -8.36 2.18 -4.70
N THR A 223 -7.97 0.92 -4.81
CA THR A 223 -7.45 0.34 -6.05
C THR A 223 -8.33 -0.82 -6.50
N ILE A 224 -8.79 -0.80 -7.75
CA ILE A 224 -9.30 -1.99 -8.42
C ILE A 224 -8.12 -2.69 -9.10
N VAL A 225 -7.83 -3.94 -8.71
CA VAL A 225 -6.78 -4.76 -9.33
C VAL A 225 -7.42 -5.89 -10.12
N PHE A 226 -7.13 -5.96 -11.41
CA PHE A 226 -7.63 -7.01 -12.31
C PHE A 226 -6.70 -8.22 -12.27
N SER A 227 -6.73 -8.91 -11.12
CA SER A 227 -5.88 -10.06 -10.81
C SER A 227 -6.59 -11.39 -11.10
N PRO A 228 -5.87 -12.44 -11.57
CA PRO A 228 -6.44 -13.77 -11.69
C PRO A 228 -6.83 -14.37 -10.34
N GLU A 229 -6.11 -14.03 -9.28
CA GLU A 229 -6.31 -14.55 -7.92
C GLU A 229 -6.22 -13.44 -6.88
N ASN A 230 -6.95 -13.59 -5.76
CA ASN A 230 -6.86 -12.67 -4.62
C ASN A 230 -5.72 -13.07 -3.67
N GLU A 231 -4.50 -13.15 -4.21
CA GLU A 231 -3.30 -13.54 -3.48
C GLU A 231 -2.19 -12.50 -3.65
N ARG A 232 -1.34 -12.34 -2.62
CA ARG A 232 -0.24 -11.37 -2.57
C ARG A 232 0.54 -11.26 -3.88
N LYS A 233 1.07 -12.38 -4.37
CA LYS A 233 1.91 -12.41 -5.58
C LYS A 233 1.13 -12.02 -6.83
N ALA A 234 -0.08 -12.58 -7.00
CA ALA A 234 -0.94 -12.30 -8.15
C ALA A 234 -1.37 -10.83 -8.20
N ILE A 235 -1.66 -10.22 -7.05
CA ILE A 235 -2.00 -8.78 -6.93
C ILE A 235 -0.80 -7.92 -7.35
N ILE A 236 0.38 -8.18 -6.77
CA ILE A 236 1.62 -7.45 -7.10
C ILE A 236 1.93 -7.57 -8.60
N ASP A 237 1.90 -8.79 -9.14
CA ASP A 237 2.18 -9.04 -10.55
C ASP A 237 1.16 -8.33 -11.46
N SER A 238 -0.12 -8.30 -11.07
CA SER A 238 -1.17 -7.63 -11.84
C SER A 238 -0.97 -6.12 -11.87
N ILE A 239 -0.60 -5.51 -10.74
CA ILE A 239 -0.28 -4.07 -10.68
C ILE A 239 0.94 -3.79 -11.58
N LYS A 240 2.03 -4.55 -11.43
CA LYS A 240 3.25 -4.38 -12.26
C LYS A 240 2.99 -4.54 -13.76
N ASN A 241 1.97 -5.32 -14.13
CA ASN A 241 1.52 -5.50 -15.52
C ASN A 241 0.43 -4.49 -15.94
N PHE A 242 0.32 -3.34 -15.27
CA PHE A 242 -0.61 -2.25 -15.58
C PHE A 242 -2.09 -2.66 -15.53
N ARG A 243 -2.43 -3.67 -14.71
CA ARG A 243 -3.79 -4.19 -14.51
C ARG A 243 -4.43 -3.62 -13.25
N SER A 244 -4.30 -2.33 -13.04
CA SER A 244 -4.88 -1.62 -11.90
C SER A 244 -5.48 -0.28 -12.31
N VAL A 245 -6.47 0.16 -11.53
CA VAL A 245 -7.09 1.49 -11.63
C VAL A 245 -7.24 2.06 -10.23
N ALA A 246 -6.77 3.27 -10.03
CA ALA A 246 -7.03 4.03 -8.81
C ALA A 246 -8.46 4.61 -8.88
N VAL A 247 -9.17 4.55 -7.77
CA VAL A 247 -10.53 5.07 -7.63
C VAL A 247 -10.54 6.12 -6.54
N ASP A 248 -11.18 7.28 -6.78
CA ASP A 248 -11.64 8.16 -5.71
C ASP A 248 -13.16 8.31 -5.76
N THR A 249 -13.77 8.42 -4.58
CA THR A 249 -15.21 8.65 -4.36
C THR A 249 -15.45 9.90 -3.52
N ILE A 250 -14.50 10.83 -3.55
CA ILE A 250 -14.56 12.10 -2.79
C ILE A 250 -15.70 12.98 -3.32
N SER A 251 -15.90 12.98 -4.65
CA SER A 251 -16.97 13.70 -5.33
C SER A 251 -18.19 12.81 -5.55
N LYS A 252 -19.35 13.43 -5.86
CA LYS A 252 -20.58 12.71 -6.21
C LYS A 252 -20.37 11.73 -7.38
N GLU A 253 -19.58 12.15 -8.36
CA GLU A 253 -19.09 11.26 -9.41
C GLU A 253 -17.72 10.72 -8.99
N PHE A 254 -17.58 9.39 -9.03
CA PHE A 254 -16.29 8.75 -8.78
C PHE A 254 -15.30 9.09 -9.91
N ARG A 255 -14.02 9.17 -9.57
CA ARG A 255 -12.94 9.32 -10.53
C ARG A 255 -12.15 8.03 -10.66
N LEU A 256 -11.66 7.79 -11.88
CA LEU A 256 -10.89 6.61 -12.23
C LEU A 256 -9.62 7.04 -12.97
N VAL A 257 -8.46 6.60 -12.47
CA VAL A 257 -7.17 6.93 -13.07
C VAL A 257 -6.41 5.64 -13.37
N GLY A 258 -5.97 5.50 -14.63
CA GLY A 258 -5.26 4.32 -15.13
C GLY A 258 -5.39 4.15 -16.64
N GLU A 259 -5.10 2.95 -17.15
CA GLU A 259 -5.20 2.66 -18.58
C GLU A 259 -6.67 2.58 -19.05
N MET A 260 -6.98 3.22 -20.19
CA MET A 260 -8.35 3.40 -20.70
C MET A 260 -9.18 2.11 -20.74
N ARG A 261 -8.57 0.98 -21.12
CA ARG A 261 -9.22 -0.34 -21.12
C ARG A 261 -9.76 -0.69 -19.73
N TYR A 262 -8.92 -0.56 -18.71
CA TYR A 262 -9.24 -0.90 -17.33
C TYR A 262 -10.14 0.15 -16.69
N VAL A 263 -9.99 1.44 -17.04
CA VAL A 263 -10.90 2.50 -16.58
C VAL A 263 -12.33 2.24 -17.05
N ARG A 264 -12.53 1.87 -18.32
CA ARG A 264 -13.87 1.50 -18.84
C ARG A 264 -14.45 0.31 -18.09
N TYR A 265 -13.61 -0.70 -17.83
CA TYR A 265 -14.07 -1.89 -17.13
C TYR A 265 -14.38 -1.61 -15.66
N GLY A 266 -13.51 -0.87 -14.95
CA GLY A 266 -13.73 -0.44 -13.57
C GLY A 266 -14.99 0.40 -13.41
N CYS A 267 -15.28 1.30 -14.35
CA CYS A 267 -16.54 2.06 -14.38
C CYS A 267 -17.77 1.15 -14.49
N PHE A 268 -17.71 0.13 -15.33
CA PHE A 268 -18.77 -0.87 -15.41
C PHE A 268 -18.93 -1.63 -14.09
N LEU A 269 -17.82 -2.07 -13.48
CA LEU A 269 -17.83 -2.80 -12.21
C LEU A 269 -18.43 -1.96 -11.08
N LEU A 270 -18.00 -0.71 -10.91
CA LEU A 270 -18.52 0.22 -9.90
C LEU A 270 -20.02 0.47 -10.03
N LYS A 271 -20.56 0.49 -11.25
CA LYS A 271 -21.99 0.75 -11.47
C LYS A 271 -22.87 -0.49 -11.38
N ASN A 272 -22.34 -1.68 -11.72
CA ASN A 272 -23.18 -2.85 -11.98
C ASN A 272 -22.80 -4.10 -11.18
N TYR A 273 -21.55 -4.21 -10.73
CA TYR A 273 -21.06 -5.40 -10.03
C TYR A 273 -20.81 -5.13 -8.55
N PHE A 274 -20.03 -4.09 -8.23
CA PHE A 274 -19.65 -3.78 -6.85
C PHE A 274 -20.84 -3.53 -5.92
N PRO A 275 -21.95 -2.88 -6.31
CA PRO A 275 -23.11 -2.76 -5.43
C PRO A 275 -23.63 -4.11 -4.88
N ILE A 276 -23.65 -5.16 -5.71
CA ILE A 276 -24.11 -6.50 -5.31
C ILE A 276 -23.01 -7.24 -4.52
N HIS A 277 -21.75 -6.99 -4.87
CA HIS A 277 -20.59 -7.57 -4.20
C HIS A 277 -20.47 -7.03 -2.77
N ASP A 278 -20.61 -5.72 -2.60
CA ASP A 278 -20.41 -5.02 -1.35
C ASP A 278 -21.52 -5.37 -0.35
N ASP A 279 -22.77 -5.51 -0.82
CA ASP A 279 -23.88 -6.08 -0.04
C ASP A 279 -23.55 -7.49 0.47
N ALA A 280 -22.89 -8.30 -0.35
CA ALA A 280 -22.49 -9.65 0.03
C ALA A 280 -21.30 -9.65 1.01
N CYS A 281 -20.39 -8.68 0.90
CA CYS A 281 -19.25 -8.50 1.80
C CYS A 281 -19.64 -7.86 3.14
N PHE A 282 -20.74 -7.10 3.21
CA PHE A 282 -21.20 -6.41 4.41
C PHE A 282 -21.32 -7.35 5.61
N GLU A 283 -22.02 -8.47 5.44
CA GLU A 283 -22.21 -9.46 6.52
C GLU A 283 -20.91 -10.17 6.89
N GLU A 284 -20.07 -10.49 5.91
CA GLU A 284 -18.74 -11.06 6.19
C GLU A 284 -17.92 -10.11 7.05
N GLY A 285 -17.84 -8.83 6.67
CA GLY A 285 -17.10 -7.82 7.43
C GLY A 285 -17.65 -7.56 8.84
N ARG A 286 -18.97 -7.71 9.04
CA ARG A 286 -19.62 -7.65 10.36
C ARG A 286 -19.21 -8.84 11.23
N MET A 287 -19.26 -10.05 10.68
CA MET A 287 -18.87 -11.28 11.40
C MET A 287 -17.37 -11.31 11.70
N MET A 288 -16.51 -10.82 10.80
CA MET A 288 -15.07 -10.68 11.05
C MET A 288 -14.78 -9.87 12.32
N LYS A 289 -15.51 -8.76 12.54
CA LYS A 289 -15.35 -7.95 13.76
C LYS A 289 -15.77 -8.74 15.01
N GLN A 290 -16.88 -9.46 14.95
CA GLN A 290 -17.37 -10.28 16.07
C GLN A 290 -16.43 -11.46 16.38
N ALA A 291 -15.84 -12.09 15.36
CA ALA A 291 -14.89 -13.19 15.52
C ALA A 291 -13.61 -12.77 16.30
N ILE A 292 -13.25 -11.48 16.27
CA ILE A 292 -12.10 -10.94 17.01
C ILE A 292 -12.49 -10.36 18.37
N TYR A 293 -13.52 -9.52 18.41
CA TYR A 293 -13.85 -8.71 19.59
C TYR A 293 -15.07 -9.18 20.39
N GLY A 294 -15.80 -10.18 19.90
CA GLY A 294 -16.99 -10.70 20.59
C GLY A 294 -16.68 -11.47 21.86
N THR A 295 -17.73 -11.78 22.63
CA THR A 295 -17.69 -12.80 23.68
C THR A 295 -17.37 -14.18 23.10
N ASP A 296 -17.03 -15.16 23.92
CA ASP A 296 -16.70 -16.51 23.42
C ASP A 296 -17.84 -17.13 22.60
N ASP A 297 -19.09 -16.95 23.04
CA ASP A 297 -20.29 -17.40 22.31
C ASP A 297 -20.45 -16.65 20.98
N GLU A 298 -20.23 -15.33 20.97
CA GLU A 298 -20.30 -14.51 19.74
C GLU A 298 -19.21 -14.89 18.74
N LYS A 299 -17.99 -15.15 19.23
CA LYS A 299 -16.86 -15.59 18.39
C LYS A 299 -17.15 -16.94 17.74
N GLN A 300 -17.69 -17.88 18.51
CA GLN A 300 -18.07 -19.20 17.99
C GLN A 300 -19.17 -19.06 16.93
N ALA A 301 -20.23 -18.30 17.21
CA ALA A 301 -21.31 -18.05 16.26
C ALA A 301 -20.82 -17.36 14.98
N ALA A 302 -19.98 -16.32 15.11
CA ALA A 302 -19.40 -15.60 13.99
C ALA A 302 -18.53 -16.53 13.12
N THR A 303 -17.73 -17.40 13.72
CA THR A 303 -16.88 -18.36 12.99
C THR A 303 -17.71 -19.37 12.20
N VAL A 304 -18.82 -19.86 12.77
CA VAL A 304 -19.76 -20.74 12.06
C VAL A 304 -20.38 -20.01 10.86
N MET A 305 -20.87 -18.78 11.06
CA MET A 305 -21.45 -17.98 9.99
C MET A 305 -20.45 -17.67 8.87
N LEU A 306 -19.21 -17.31 9.23
CA LEU A 306 -18.12 -17.09 8.29
C LEU A 306 -17.81 -18.34 7.47
N SER A 307 -17.78 -19.52 8.10
CA SER A 307 -17.59 -20.80 7.41
C SER A 307 -18.69 -21.07 6.38
N LEU A 308 -19.94 -20.72 6.69
CA LEU A 308 -21.07 -20.90 5.76
C LEU A 308 -21.04 -19.90 4.59
N MET A 309 -20.52 -18.68 4.82
CA MET A 309 -20.42 -17.63 3.80
C MET A 309 -19.17 -17.74 2.93
N ASN A 310 -18.12 -18.40 3.41
CA ASN A 310 -16.84 -18.46 2.71
C ASN A 310 -16.98 -19.08 1.30
N GLY A 311 -16.35 -18.43 0.32
CA GLY A 311 -16.42 -18.78 -1.09
C GLY A 311 -17.63 -18.18 -1.84
N ARG A 312 -18.46 -17.38 -1.18
CA ARG A 312 -19.58 -16.67 -1.82
C ARG A 312 -19.08 -15.65 -2.84
N MET A 313 -18.01 -14.91 -2.57
CA MET A 313 -17.50 -13.93 -3.55
C MET A 313 -16.84 -14.62 -4.73
N LYS A 314 -16.09 -15.71 -4.49
CA LYS A 314 -15.57 -16.57 -5.56
C LYS A 314 -16.69 -17.09 -6.47
N LYS A 315 -17.74 -17.69 -5.91
CA LYS A 315 -18.90 -18.16 -6.70
C LYS A 315 -19.60 -17.03 -7.44
N MET A 316 -19.68 -15.85 -6.83
CA MET A 316 -20.25 -14.66 -7.47
C MET A 316 -19.41 -14.21 -8.68
N ARG A 317 -18.08 -14.20 -8.57
CA ARG A 317 -17.18 -13.92 -9.69
C ARG A 317 -17.36 -14.94 -10.81
N GLU A 318 -17.34 -16.23 -10.49
CA GLU A 318 -17.54 -17.33 -11.46
C GLU A 318 -18.91 -17.29 -12.15
N LYS A 319 -19.94 -16.79 -11.46
CA LYS A 319 -21.30 -16.63 -12.02
C LYS A 319 -21.36 -15.53 -13.07
N TYR A 320 -20.72 -14.38 -12.82
CA TYR A 320 -20.87 -13.18 -13.65
C TYR A 320 -19.75 -12.98 -14.68
N PHE A 321 -18.59 -13.64 -14.49
CA PHE A 321 -17.45 -13.51 -15.38
C PHE A 321 -16.99 -14.87 -15.90
N SER A 322 -16.77 -14.94 -17.20
CA SER A 322 -16.04 -16.04 -17.85
C SER A 322 -14.54 -15.73 -17.81
N PHE A 323 -13.77 -16.58 -17.16
CA PHE A 323 -12.30 -16.47 -17.07
C PHE A 323 -11.61 -17.21 -18.21
#